data_AF-A0A0L7MA99-F1
#
_entry.id   AF-A0A0L7MA99-F1
#
_cell.length_a   1.000
_cell.length_b   1.000
_cell.length_c   1.000
_cell.angle_alpha   90.00
_cell.angle_beta   90.00
_cell.angle_gamma   90.00
#
_symmetry.space_group_name_H-M   'P 1'
#
loop_
_entity.id
_entity.type
_entity.pdbx_description
1 polymer ?
#
loop_
_entity_poly.entity_id
_entity_poly.type
_entity_poly.pdbx_seq_one_letter_code
_entity_poly.pdbx_strand_id
1 'polypeptide(L)'
;KWQKNQNPSAGDNINAKLQLVMKSGKYQFGRKSCLKALRTGKGKLGMVSRNCPSKQRREIENYAMRSKCGVHEYHGDNNDLGTA
;
A
#
# COMPACT_ATOMS: atom_id res chain seq x y z
N LYS A 1 2.93 -22.29 -4.96
CA LYS A 1 2.57 -22.07 -3.54
C LYS A 1 3.43 -20.90 -3.04
N TRP A 2 2.88 -19.69 -3.01
CA TRP A 2 3.64 -18.49 -2.61
C TRP A 2 3.54 -18.34 -1.09
N GLN A 3 4.70 -18.27 -0.42
CA GLN A 3 4.83 -18.23 1.03
C GLN A 3 4.17 -16.96 1.60
N LYS A 4 3.14 -17.14 2.43
CA LYS A 4 2.71 -16.15 3.42
C LYS A 4 3.60 -16.31 4.65
N ASN A 5 4.62 -15.45 4.78
CA ASN A 5 5.28 -15.25 6.06
C ASN A 5 4.76 -13.94 6.64
N GLN A 6 3.77 -14.02 7.54
CA GLN A 6 3.36 -12.88 8.37
C GLN A 6 3.60 -13.26 9.83
N ASN A 7 4.68 -12.72 10.39
CA ASN A 7 4.96 -12.76 11.81
C ASN A 7 4.01 -11.77 12.53
N PRO A 8 3.32 -12.12 13.63
CA PRO A 8 2.21 -11.32 14.18
C PRO A 8 2.60 -10.03 14.92
N SER A 9 3.88 -9.63 14.97
CA SER A 9 4.37 -8.49 15.76
C SER A 9 4.75 -7.25 14.94
N ALA A 10 4.31 -7.14 13.69
CA ALA A 10 4.77 -6.12 12.74
C ALA A 10 3.95 -4.81 12.72
N GLY A 11 2.80 -4.76 13.42
CA GLY A 11 1.88 -3.61 13.38
C GLY A 11 2.50 -2.29 13.82
N ASP A 12 3.24 -2.29 14.93
CA ASP A 12 3.85 -1.08 15.50
C ASP A 12 4.95 -0.48 14.63
N ASN A 13 5.61 -1.30 13.79
CA ASN A 13 6.73 -0.88 12.97
C ASN A 13 6.28 -0.24 11.63
N ILE A 14 5.09 -0.58 11.13
CA ILE A 14 4.59 -0.03 9.86
C ILE A 14 4.19 1.43 10.02
N ASN A 15 3.50 1.78 11.10
CA ASN A 15 3.06 3.15 11.36
C ASN A 15 4.26 4.09 11.57
N ALA A 16 5.27 3.65 12.32
CA ALA A 16 6.52 4.41 12.49
C ALA A 16 7.24 4.65 11.14
N LYS A 17 7.27 3.64 10.26
CA LYS A 17 7.82 3.79 8.90
C LYS A 17 6.98 4.70 8.02
N LEU A 18 5.66 4.67 8.16
CA LEU A 18 4.73 5.51 7.41
C LEU A 18 4.92 6.98 7.78
N GLN A 19 4.97 7.30 9.08
CA GLN A 19 5.26 8.65 9.59
C GLN A 19 6.57 9.23 9.02
N LEU A 20 7.63 8.42 8.91
CA LEU A 20 8.88 8.85 8.29
C LEU A 20 8.71 9.19 6.80
N VAL A 21 7.97 8.37 6.06
CA VAL A 21 7.68 8.61 4.63
C VAL A 21 6.79 9.84 4.46
N MET A 22 5.87 10.11 5.38
CA MET A 22 5.05 11.33 5.34
C MET A 22 5.89 12.58 5.60
N LYS A 23 6.87 12.51 6.51
CA LYS A 23 7.72 13.66 6.86
C LYS A 23 8.69 14.07 5.74
N SER A 24 9.35 13.12 5.09
CA SER A 24 10.44 13.41 4.14
C SER A 24 10.32 12.72 2.78
N GLY A 25 9.34 11.84 2.60
CA GLY A 25 9.16 11.04 1.40
C GLY A 25 8.25 11.68 0.36
N LYS A 26 8.32 11.17 -0.88
CA LYS A 26 7.32 11.46 -1.92
C LYS A 26 6.26 10.38 -1.88
N TYR A 27 5.02 10.79 -1.61
CA TYR A 27 3.88 9.89 -1.54
C TYR A 27 2.73 10.39 -2.43
N GLN A 28 1.81 9.48 -2.77
CA GLN A 28 0.59 9.80 -3.49
C GLN A 28 -0.56 9.01 -2.89
N PHE A 29 -1.64 9.71 -2.55
CA PHE A 29 -2.85 9.09 -2.01
C PHE A 29 -3.96 9.04 -3.05
N GLY A 30 -4.80 8.02 -2.91
CA GLY A 30 -5.97 7.81 -3.75
C GLY A 30 -5.76 6.82 -4.89
N ARG A 31 -6.87 6.25 -5.36
CA ARG A 31 -6.88 5.21 -6.40
C ARG A 31 -6.36 5.69 -7.75
N LYS A 32 -6.82 6.86 -8.24
CA LYS A 32 -6.48 7.37 -9.58
C LYS A 32 -4.99 7.72 -9.71
N SER A 33 -4.44 8.37 -8.69
CA SER A 33 -3.01 8.71 -8.59
C SER A 33 -2.16 7.45 -8.46
N CYS A 34 -2.55 6.50 -7.61
CA CYS A 34 -1.87 5.22 -7.47
C CYS A 34 -1.81 4.46 -8.81
N LEU A 35 -2.92 4.36 -9.55
CA LEU A 35 -2.93 3.74 -10.88
C LEU A 35 -2.01 4.47 -11.87
N LYS A 36 -1.95 5.80 -11.83
CA LYS A 36 -1.03 6.59 -12.66
C LYS A 36 0.44 6.33 -12.27
N ALA A 37 0.75 6.24 -10.98
CA ALA A 37 2.09 5.93 -10.48
C ALA A 37 2.54 4.53 -10.88
N LEU A 38 1.65 3.54 -10.79
CA LEU A 38 1.92 2.15 -11.20
C LEU A 38 2.11 2.06 -12.72
N ARG A 39 1.28 2.74 -13.52
CA ARG A 39 1.42 2.78 -14.98
C ARG A 39 2.72 3.45 -15.46
N THR A 40 3.18 4.46 -14.74
CA THR A 40 4.41 5.20 -15.08
C THR A 40 5.66 4.57 -14.48
N GLY A 41 5.52 3.51 -13.66
CA GLY A 41 6.64 2.87 -12.97
C GLY A 41 7.30 3.73 -11.88
N LYS A 42 6.67 4.84 -11.48
CA LYS A 42 7.17 5.72 -10.41
C LYS A 42 6.84 5.20 -9.02
N GLY A 43 5.82 4.36 -8.90
CA GLY A 43 5.49 3.68 -7.64
C GLY A 43 6.55 2.62 -7.31
N LYS A 44 6.98 2.57 -6.04
CA LYS A 44 7.87 1.50 -5.54
C LYS A 44 7.14 0.55 -4.58
N LEU A 45 6.20 1.09 -3.82
CA LEU A 45 5.38 0.39 -2.84
C LEU A 45 3.96 0.96 -2.90
N GLY A 46 2.96 0.07 -2.95
CA GLY A 46 1.55 0.40 -2.76
C GLY A 46 1.07 -0.13 -1.42
N MET A 47 0.23 0.63 -0.72
CA MET A 47 -0.47 0.18 0.48
C MET A 47 -1.97 0.20 0.23
N VAL A 48 -2.67 -0.82 0.72
CA VAL A 48 -4.12 -0.96 0.60
C VAL A 48 -4.70 -1.18 2.00
N SER A 49 -5.67 -0.34 2.38
CA SER A 49 -6.41 -0.50 3.65
C SER A 49 -7.31 -1.73 3.62
N ARG A 50 -7.63 -2.28 4.79
CA ARG A 50 -8.51 -3.44 4.92
C ARG A 50 -9.90 -3.19 4.32
N ASN A 51 -10.45 -2.00 4.52
CA ASN A 51 -11.79 -1.62 4.03
C ASN A 51 -11.86 -1.26 2.53
N CYS A 52 -10.78 -1.44 1.76
CA CYS A 52 -10.80 -1.15 0.33
C CYS A 52 -11.73 -2.15 -0.42
N PRO A 53 -12.68 -1.67 -1.25
CA PRO A 53 -13.56 -2.54 -2.03
C PRO A 53 -12.79 -3.56 -2.86
N SER A 54 -13.24 -4.82 -2.86
CA SER A 54 -12.55 -5.96 -3.48
C SER A 54 -12.19 -5.73 -4.96
N LYS A 55 -13.08 -5.10 -5.73
CA LYS A 55 -12.84 -4.75 -7.14
C LYS A 55 -11.66 -3.79 -7.30
N GLN A 56 -11.55 -2.78 -6.43
CA GLN A 56 -10.50 -1.77 -6.48
C GLN A 56 -9.17 -2.34 -6.01
N ARG A 57 -9.18 -3.13 -4.94
CA ARG A 57 -8.01 -3.87 -4.45
C ARG A 57 -7.42 -4.76 -5.55
N ARG A 58 -8.25 -5.58 -6.19
CA ARG A 58 -7.80 -6.49 -7.25
C ARG A 58 -7.25 -5.75 -8.46
N GLU A 59 -7.82 -4.60 -8.80
CA GLU A 59 -7.28 -3.75 -9.87
C GLU A 59 -5.88 -3.24 -9.51
N ILE A 60 -5.67 -2.71 -8.30
CA ILE A 60 -4.36 -2.23 -7.84
C ILE A 60 -3.34 -3.37 -7.79
N GLU A 61 -3.69 -4.53 -7.25
CA GLU A 61 -2.83 -5.71 -7.18
C GLU A 61 -2.39 -6.17 -8.59
N ASN A 62 -3.30 -6.18 -9.56
CA ASN A 62 -2.99 -6.53 -10.94
C ASN A 62 -1.99 -5.54 -11.58
N TYR A 63 -2.17 -4.24 -11.37
CA TYR A 63 -1.24 -3.23 -11.89
C TYR A 63 0.11 -3.25 -11.17
N ALA A 64 0.12 -3.50 -9.87
CA ALA A 64 1.34 -3.65 -9.09
C ALA A 64 2.15 -4.87 -9.53
N MET A 65 1.49 -6.01 -9.80
CA MET A 65 2.14 -7.20 -10.35
C MET A 65 2.82 -6.90 -11.70
N ARG A 66 2.13 -6.20 -12.62
CA ARG A 66 2.69 -5.81 -13.93
C ARG A 66 3.89 -4.87 -13.80
N SER A 67 3.84 -3.95 -12.85
CA SER A 67 4.90 -2.97 -12.59
C SER A 67 5.98 -3.46 -11.63
N LYS A 68 5.91 -4.73 -11.20
CA LYS A 68 6.80 -5.34 -10.18
C LYS A 68 6.90 -4.50 -8.89
N CYS A 69 5.83 -3.80 -8.53
CA CYS A 69 5.74 -3.02 -7.30
C CYS A 69 5.28 -3.90 -6.13
N GLY A 70 5.86 -3.70 -4.95
CA GLY A 70 5.37 -4.35 -3.73
C GLY A 70 4.00 -3.80 -3.33
N VAL A 71 3.08 -4.67 -2.90
CA VAL A 71 1.81 -4.27 -2.28
C VAL A 71 1.78 -4.78 -0.85
N HIS A 72 1.46 -3.89 0.08
CA HIS A 72 1.28 -4.23 1.49
C HIS A 72 -0.17 -3.98 1.90
N GLU A 73 -0.76 -4.99 2.54
CA GLU A 73 -2.06 -4.85 3.18
C GLU A 73 -1.86 -4.18 4.54
N TYR A 74 -2.50 -3.03 4.70
CA TYR A 74 -2.54 -2.33 5.97
C TYR A 74 -3.67 -2.91 6.80
N HIS A 75 -3.36 -3.29 8.05
CA HIS A 75 -4.29 -3.98 8.95
C HIS A 75 -5.35 -3.06 9.59
N GLY A 76 -5.32 -1.76 9.29
CA GLY A 76 -6.35 -0.79 9.71
C GLY A 76 -7.27 -0.33 8.58
N ASP A 77 -8.21 0.56 8.94
CA ASP A 77 -9.14 1.16 8.00
C ASP A 77 -8.53 2.36 7.27
N ASN A 78 -9.27 2.93 6.31
CA ASN A 78 -8.83 4.12 5.58
C ASN A 78 -8.57 5.33 6.49
N ASN A 79 -9.30 5.45 7.59
CA ASN A 79 -9.16 6.54 8.54
C ASN A 79 -7.87 6.37 9.36
N ASP A 80 -7.57 5.14 9.77
CA ASP A 80 -6.32 4.81 10.46
C ASP A 80 -5.13 5.03 9.53
N LEU A 81 -5.24 4.63 8.26
CA LEU A 81 -4.19 4.82 7.27
C LEU A 81 -3.96 6.31 6.91
N GLY A 82 -5.01 7.13 6.99
CA GLY A 82 -4.92 8.56 6.74
C GLY A 82 -4.39 9.36 7.94
N THR A 83 -4.49 8.78 9.15
CA THR A 83 -4.04 9.41 10.40
C THR A 83 -2.65 8.93 10.81
N ALA A 84 -2.26 7.73 10.38
CA ALA A 84 -0.93 7.14 10.56
C ALA A 84 0.13 7.76 9.65
#